data_AF-D0VUF1-F1
#
_entry.id   AF-D0VUF1-F1
#
_cell.length_a   1.000
_cell.length_b   1.000
_cell.length_c   1.000
_cell.angle_alpha   90.00
_cell.angle_beta   90.00
_cell.angle_gamma   90.00
#
_symmetry.space_group_name_H-M   'P 1'
#
loop_
_entity.id
_entity.type
_entity.pdbx_description
1 polymer ?
#
loop_
_entity_poly.entity_id
_entity_poly.type
_entity_poly.pdbx_seq_one_letter_code
_entity_poly.pdbx_strand_id
1 'polypeptide(L)'
;ESLLYASGTISEPGSVEKGTTRTDTMFLERQRGITIQTAVTSFQWHSCKVNIVDTPGHMDFLAEVYRSLAVLDGAILVLSAKDGVQAQTRVLFHALRKLNIPTIIFINKIDQVGIDLESVYQSVRDKLSADIIIKQTVSLSSKITLTENTSAEVWDSVIENNDELLAKYIAGESISQKELAQEEQRRVQDASLLPVYHGSAKNGLGIQQLMDAVIGLFQSTKEQGSAALCGRVFKVEYTDCGQRLVYLRLYSGTLRLRDTVALAEREKLKITEMRIPSKGEIVRTDTAHKGEIVILPSDGVGLNDVLGDNTRLPRERWRDASLPMLRTTIAPKTAAQRERLLDALTQLADTDPLLRCEVDSITHEIILSFLGRVQLEVVSALLS
;
A
#
# COMPACT_ATOMS: atom_id res chain seq x y z
N GLU A 1 -7.43 9.06 -6.07
CA GLU A 1 -8.24 10.23 -6.52
C GLU A 1 -9.39 10.62 -5.58
N SER A 2 -10.46 9.83 -5.45
CA SER A 2 -11.65 10.29 -4.70
C SER A 2 -11.37 10.68 -3.24
N LEU A 3 -10.40 10.02 -2.59
CA LEU A 3 -9.91 10.41 -1.26
C LEU A 3 -9.20 11.77 -1.25
N LEU A 4 -8.39 12.07 -2.28
CA LEU A 4 -7.71 13.37 -2.43
C LEU A 4 -8.72 14.49 -2.72
N TYR A 5 -9.76 14.20 -3.51
CA TYR A 5 -10.81 15.16 -3.81
C TYR A 5 -11.69 15.42 -2.58
N ALA A 6 -12.14 14.36 -1.90
CA ALA A 6 -12.99 14.47 -0.72
C ALA A 6 -12.29 15.17 0.47
N SER A 7 -10.96 15.06 0.59
CA SER A 7 -10.17 15.83 1.55
C SER A 7 -9.96 17.30 1.16
N GLY A 8 -10.35 17.71 -0.05
CA GLY A 8 -10.05 19.04 -0.60
C GLY A 8 -8.59 19.23 -1.01
N THR A 9 -7.82 18.14 -1.11
CA THR A 9 -6.41 18.18 -1.53
C THR A 9 -6.27 18.51 -3.01
N ILE A 10 -7.19 18.01 -3.84
CA ILE A 10 -7.28 18.35 -5.27
C ILE A 10 -8.61 19.05 -5.54
N SER A 11 -8.59 20.03 -6.42
CA SER A 11 -9.77 20.84 -6.78
C SER A 11 -10.72 20.16 -7.75
N GLU A 12 -10.24 19.15 -8.49
CA GLU A 12 -11.02 18.41 -9.47
C GLU A 12 -10.84 16.89 -9.30
N PRO A 13 -11.89 16.08 -9.52
CA PRO A 13 -11.78 14.64 -9.39
C PRO A 13 -10.95 14.04 -10.54
N GLY A 14 -9.83 13.40 -10.21
CA GLY A 14 -9.05 12.60 -11.15
C GLY A 14 -9.80 11.33 -11.58
N SER A 15 -9.56 10.86 -12.81
CA SER A 15 -10.17 9.65 -13.37
C SER A 15 -9.16 8.82 -14.15
N VAL A 16 -9.16 7.51 -13.89
CA VAL A 16 -8.35 6.52 -14.63
C VAL A 16 -8.80 6.47 -16.09
N GLU A 17 -10.11 6.44 -16.35
CA GLU A 17 -10.67 6.42 -17.71
C GLU A 17 -10.27 7.64 -18.55
N LYS A 18 -10.02 8.78 -17.88
CA LYS A 18 -9.59 10.03 -18.53
C LYS A 18 -8.08 10.28 -18.44
N GLY A 19 -7.32 9.39 -17.79
CA GLY A 19 -5.87 9.54 -17.59
C GLY A 19 -5.45 10.76 -16.75
N THR A 20 -6.33 11.27 -15.89
CA THR A 20 -6.08 12.49 -15.08
C THR A 20 -5.67 12.19 -13.64
N THR A 21 -5.35 10.94 -13.32
CA THR A 21 -4.94 10.52 -11.97
C THR A 21 -3.57 11.08 -11.60
N ARG A 22 -3.40 11.37 -10.31
CA ARG A 22 -2.14 11.88 -9.74
C ARG A 22 -1.20 10.75 -9.33
N THR A 23 -1.72 9.55 -9.09
CA THR A 23 -0.92 8.38 -8.69
C THR A 23 -0.37 7.60 -9.88
N ASP A 24 -1.05 7.58 -11.03
CA ASP A 24 -0.50 6.98 -12.26
C ASP A 24 0.31 8.03 -13.04
N THR A 25 1.55 8.24 -12.61
CA THR A 25 2.44 9.26 -13.20
C THR A 25 3.09 8.76 -14.49
N MET A 26 3.28 7.46 -14.65
CA MET A 26 3.97 6.90 -15.81
C MET A 26 3.02 6.80 -17.02
N PHE A 27 3.51 7.12 -18.22
CA PHE A 27 2.72 7.02 -19.45
C PHE A 27 2.14 5.61 -19.66
N LEU A 28 2.94 4.58 -19.40
CA LEU A 28 2.53 3.17 -19.52
C LEU A 28 1.42 2.79 -18.54
N GLU A 29 1.42 3.35 -17.32
CA GLU A 29 0.35 3.13 -16.34
C GLU A 29 -0.98 3.70 -16.86
N ARG A 30 -0.96 4.94 -17.37
CA ARG A 30 -2.14 5.59 -17.96
C ARG A 30 -2.66 4.87 -19.20
N GLN A 31 -1.75 4.39 -20.06
CA GLN A 31 -2.13 3.67 -21.28
C GLN A 31 -2.79 2.32 -20.98
N ARG A 32 -2.32 1.63 -19.94
CA ARG A 32 -2.78 0.27 -19.59
C ARG A 32 -3.85 0.24 -18.50
N GLY A 33 -4.04 1.33 -17.76
CA GLY A 33 -4.94 1.39 -16.61
C GLY A 33 -4.49 0.49 -15.44
N ILE A 34 -3.19 0.25 -15.30
CA ILE A 34 -2.60 -0.51 -14.19
C ILE A 34 -1.53 0.33 -13.50
N THR A 35 -1.45 0.24 -12.17
CA THR A 35 -0.34 0.80 -11.40
C THR A 35 0.86 -0.14 -11.50
N ILE A 36 2.02 0.40 -11.87
CA ILE A 36 3.29 -0.32 -12.11
C ILE A 36 4.27 0.03 -10.99
N GLN A 37 4.38 1.31 -10.63
CA GLN A 37 5.23 1.80 -9.56
C GLN A 37 4.40 2.30 -8.38
N THR A 38 4.93 2.12 -7.17
CA THR A 38 4.24 2.64 -6.00
C THR A 38 4.23 4.16 -5.98
N ALA A 39 3.06 4.77 -5.97
CA ALA A 39 2.92 6.21 -5.80
C ALA A 39 2.74 6.57 -4.32
N VAL A 40 3.36 7.66 -3.88
CA VAL A 40 3.18 8.17 -2.52
C VAL A 40 2.58 9.58 -2.58
N THR A 41 1.48 9.76 -1.87
CA THR A 41 0.84 11.07 -1.71
C THR A 41 0.32 11.22 -0.28
N SER A 42 -0.20 12.39 0.07
CA SER A 42 -0.82 12.59 1.38
C SER A 42 -1.99 13.55 1.30
N PHE A 43 -2.93 13.38 2.23
CA PHE A 43 -4.00 14.32 2.46
C PHE A 43 -4.17 14.58 3.96
N GLN A 44 -4.80 15.70 4.29
CA GLN A 44 -5.22 16.00 5.65
C GLN A 44 -6.69 15.59 5.80
N TRP A 45 -7.00 14.84 6.84
CA TRP A 45 -8.39 14.57 7.24
C TRP A 45 -8.54 14.83 8.72
N HIS A 46 -9.39 15.80 9.06
CA HIS A 46 -9.49 16.34 10.42
C HIS A 46 -8.09 16.78 10.91
N SER A 47 -7.67 16.38 12.11
CA SER A 47 -6.33 16.66 12.65
C SER A 47 -5.27 15.64 12.23
N CYS A 48 -5.60 14.63 11.42
CA CYS A 48 -4.69 13.56 11.02
C CYS A 48 -4.14 13.76 9.59
N LYS A 49 -2.81 13.62 9.44
CA LYS A 49 -2.16 13.51 8.13
C LYS A 49 -2.15 12.04 7.72
N VAL A 50 -2.76 11.73 6.58
CA VAL A 50 -2.79 10.37 6.03
C VAL A 50 -1.86 10.32 4.83
N ASN A 51 -0.90 9.40 4.87
CA ASN A 51 -0.05 9.08 3.71
C ASN A 51 -0.68 7.91 2.95
N ILE A 52 -0.93 8.10 1.67
CA ILE A 52 -1.38 7.03 0.76
C ILE A 52 -0.15 6.46 0.08
N VAL A 53 -0.06 5.14 0.10
CA VAL A 53 0.89 4.36 -0.69
C VAL A 53 0.05 3.54 -1.66
N ASP A 54 0.03 3.95 -2.92
CA ASP A 54 -0.74 3.29 -3.98
C ASP A 54 0.08 2.14 -4.56
N THR A 55 -0.39 0.90 -4.41
CA THR A 55 0.39 -0.30 -4.75
C THR A 55 -0.07 -0.92 -6.06
N PRO A 56 0.84 -1.53 -6.85
CA PRO A 56 0.46 -2.31 -8.03
C PRO A 56 -0.59 -3.39 -7.74
N GLY A 57 -1.59 -3.51 -8.61
CA GLY A 57 -2.60 -4.59 -8.53
C GLY A 57 -2.22 -5.86 -9.29
N HIS A 58 -1.16 -5.81 -10.11
CA HIS A 58 -0.78 -6.89 -11.02
C HIS A 58 0.29 -7.81 -10.40
N MET A 59 0.14 -9.12 -10.58
CA MET A 59 1.01 -10.14 -9.96
C MET A 59 2.47 -10.06 -10.41
N ASP A 60 2.74 -9.60 -11.63
CA ASP A 60 4.10 -9.43 -12.14
C ASP A 60 4.94 -8.40 -11.36
N PHE A 61 4.31 -7.55 -10.53
CA PHE A 61 4.98 -6.57 -9.66
C PHE A 61 4.91 -6.95 -8.17
N LEU A 62 4.85 -8.25 -7.88
CA LEU A 62 4.63 -8.76 -6.52
C LEU A 62 5.66 -8.26 -5.50
N ALA A 63 6.93 -8.10 -5.89
CA ALA A 63 7.93 -7.58 -4.95
C ALA A 63 7.71 -6.12 -4.60
N GLU A 64 7.25 -5.29 -5.54
CA GLU A 64 6.84 -3.92 -5.26
C GLU A 64 5.66 -3.91 -4.28
N VAL A 65 4.67 -4.79 -4.48
CA VAL A 65 3.54 -4.96 -3.55
C VAL A 65 4.02 -5.32 -2.15
N TYR A 66 4.84 -6.37 -1.97
CA TYR A 66 5.29 -6.77 -0.63
C TYR A 66 6.11 -5.68 0.08
N ARG A 67 6.95 -4.94 -0.66
CA ARG A 67 7.72 -3.82 -0.09
C ARG A 67 6.81 -2.71 0.40
N SER A 68 5.86 -2.31 -0.43
CA SER A 68 4.93 -1.24 -0.10
C SER A 68 3.99 -1.62 1.03
N LEU A 69 3.53 -2.87 1.09
CA LEU A 69 2.74 -3.39 2.21
C LEU A 69 3.52 -3.38 3.54
N ALA A 70 4.82 -3.66 3.53
CA ALA A 70 5.62 -3.74 4.76
C ALA A 70 5.68 -2.41 5.53
N VAL A 71 5.47 -1.27 4.87
CA VAL A 71 5.52 0.06 5.50
C VAL A 71 4.16 0.62 5.94
N LEU A 72 3.06 -0.09 5.69
CA LEU A 72 1.71 0.40 5.98
C LEU A 72 1.29 0.18 7.43
N ASP A 73 0.61 1.16 8.02
CA ASP A 73 -0.07 0.98 9.32
C ASP A 73 -1.40 0.21 9.15
N GLY A 74 -2.01 0.27 7.96
CA GLY A 74 -3.22 -0.45 7.59
C GLY A 74 -3.46 -0.41 6.08
N ALA A 75 -4.38 -1.22 5.58
CA ALA A 75 -4.67 -1.36 4.15
C ALA A 75 -6.17 -1.26 3.85
N ILE A 76 -6.51 -0.68 2.71
CA ILE A 76 -7.87 -0.70 2.17
C ILE A 76 -7.90 -1.69 1.01
N LEU A 77 -8.55 -2.84 1.21
CA LEU A 77 -8.75 -3.83 0.16
C LEU A 77 -10.01 -3.50 -0.64
N VAL A 78 -9.84 -2.99 -1.85
CA VAL A 78 -10.95 -2.57 -2.71
C VAL A 78 -11.50 -3.75 -3.52
N LEU A 79 -12.80 -3.98 -3.43
CA LEU A 79 -13.53 -4.99 -4.19
C LEU A 79 -14.56 -4.34 -5.11
N SER A 80 -14.87 -4.98 -6.22
CA SER A 80 -15.98 -4.56 -7.08
C SER A 80 -17.29 -5.18 -6.57
N ALA A 81 -18.33 -4.38 -6.38
CA ALA A 81 -19.67 -4.85 -6.00
C ALA A 81 -20.30 -5.77 -7.07
N LYS A 82 -19.81 -5.68 -8.31
CA LYS A 82 -20.26 -6.52 -9.42
C LYS A 82 -19.43 -7.79 -9.57
N ASP A 83 -18.11 -7.68 -9.46
CA ASP A 83 -17.20 -8.79 -9.76
C ASP A 83 -16.83 -9.63 -8.52
N GLY A 84 -17.06 -9.08 -7.32
CA GLY A 84 -16.73 -9.71 -6.05
C GLY A 84 -15.23 -9.99 -5.88
N VAL A 85 -14.91 -11.12 -5.24
CA VAL A 85 -13.54 -11.54 -4.96
C VAL A 85 -12.94 -12.30 -6.15
N GLN A 86 -11.88 -11.71 -6.73
CA GLN A 86 -11.13 -12.27 -7.85
C GLN A 86 -9.86 -13.02 -7.38
N ALA A 87 -9.20 -13.72 -8.31
CA ALA A 87 -7.99 -14.49 -8.00
C ALA A 87 -6.85 -13.60 -7.47
N GLN A 88 -6.62 -12.46 -8.11
CA GLN A 88 -5.59 -11.48 -7.72
C GLN A 88 -5.85 -10.91 -6.33
N THR A 89 -7.12 -10.61 -6.00
CA THR A 89 -7.55 -10.17 -4.67
C THR A 89 -7.11 -11.16 -3.59
N ARG A 90 -7.25 -12.47 -3.84
CA ARG A 90 -6.86 -13.51 -2.87
C ARG A 90 -5.35 -13.54 -2.62
N VAL A 91 -4.55 -13.31 -3.67
CA VAL A 91 -3.08 -13.24 -3.54
C VAL A 91 -2.69 -12.03 -2.70
N LEU A 92 -3.27 -10.86 -2.97
CA LEU A 92 -3.01 -9.64 -2.20
C LEU A 92 -3.45 -9.79 -0.74
N PHE A 93 -4.65 -10.35 -0.51
CA PHE A 93 -5.15 -10.59 0.84
C PHE A 93 -4.28 -11.58 1.62
N HIS A 94 -3.77 -12.62 0.97
CA HIS A 94 -2.80 -13.53 1.59
C HIS A 94 -1.53 -12.79 2.04
N ALA A 95 -1.01 -11.87 1.22
CA ALA A 95 0.13 -11.03 1.58
C ALA A 95 -0.18 -10.13 2.79
N LEU A 96 -1.34 -9.48 2.82
CA LEU A 96 -1.81 -8.66 3.95
C LEU A 96 -1.89 -9.48 5.26
N ARG A 97 -2.46 -10.68 5.20
CA ARG A 97 -2.57 -11.60 6.34
C ARG A 97 -1.20 -12.08 6.83
N LYS A 98 -0.29 -12.44 5.92
CA LYS A 98 1.07 -12.87 6.27
C LYS A 98 1.88 -11.77 6.97
N LEU A 99 1.63 -10.51 6.61
CA LEU A 99 2.27 -9.34 7.21
C LEU A 99 1.52 -8.79 8.43
N ASN A 100 0.41 -9.42 8.83
CA ASN A 100 -0.48 -8.96 9.90
C ASN A 100 -0.86 -7.48 9.75
N ILE A 101 -1.34 -7.09 8.56
CA ILE A 101 -1.73 -5.71 8.26
C ILE A 101 -3.23 -5.54 8.53
N PRO A 102 -3.63 -4.65 9.45
CA PRO A 102 -5.03 -4.26 9.64
C PRO A 102 -5.66 -3.88 8.30
N THR A 103 -6.81 -4.49 7.97
CA THR A 103 -7.39 -4.34 6.62
C THR A 103 -8.86 -3.98 6.70
N ILE A 104 -9.24 -2.89 6.05
CA ILE A 104 -10.63 -2.51 5.77
C ILE A 104 -10.99 -3.05 4.38
N ILE A 105 -12.12 -3.74 4.25
CA ILE A 105 -12.67 -4.09 2.93
C ILE A 105 -13.57 -2.94 2.46
N PHE A 106 -13.33 -2.44 1.26
CA PHE A 106 -14.18 -1.45 0.62
C PHE A 106 -14.82 -2.00 -0.64
N ILE A 107 -16.12 -2.27 -0.58
CA ILE A 107 -16.91 -2.71 -1.74
C ILE A 107 -17.32 -1.48 -2.54
N ASN A 108 -16.62 -1.27 -3.65
CA ASN A 108 -16.76 -0.15 -4.56
C ASN A 108 -17.72 -0.46 -5.72
N LYS A 109 -18.13 0.56 -6.48
CA LYS A 109 -19.01 0.44 -7.65
C LYS A 109 -20.43 -0.03 -7.30
N ILE A 110 -20.93 0.33 -6.11
CA ILE A 110 -22.31 0.02 -5.70
C ILE A 110 -23.38 0.71 -6.56
N ASP A 111 -22.98 1.64 -7.44
CA ASP A 111 -23.84 2.33 -8.39
C ASP A 111 -24.16 1.51 -9.65
N GLN A 112 -23.55 0.34 -9.82
CA GLN A 112 -23.82 -0.51 -10.97
C GLN A 112 -25.14 -1.28 -10.85
N VAL A 113 -25.80 -1.47 -11.98
CA VAL A 113 -27.04 -2.24 -12.06
C VAL A 113 -26.74 -3.74 -11.88
N GLY A 114 -27.61 -4.43 -11.16
CA GLY A 114 -27.54 -5.89 -10.99
C GLY A 114 -26.48 -6.36 -10.00
N ILE A 115 -26.05 -5.50 -9.07
CA ILE A 115 -25.19 -5.92 -7.96
C ILE A 115 -25.98 -6.76 -6.95
N ASP A 116 -25.31 -7.76 -6.40
CA ASP A 116 -25.82 -8.60 -5.32
C ASP A 116 -24.81 -8.59 -4.18
N LEU A 117 -25.07 -7.74 -3.17
CA LEU A 117 -24.16 -7.58 -2.06
C LEU A 117 -24.08 -8.82 -1.17
N GLU A 118 -25.17 -9.60 -1.06
CA GLU A 118 -25.16 -10.80 -0.23
C GLU A 118 -24.24 -11.87 -0.84
N SER A 119 -24.30 -12.04 -2.17
CA SER A 119 -23.35 -12.89 -2.90
C SER A 119 -21.91 -12.42 -2.72
N VAL A 120 -21.65 -11.11 -2.74
CA VAL A 120 -20.32 -10.55 -2.49
C VAL A 120 -19.85 -10.84 -1.07
N TYR A 121 -20.70 -10.66 -0.05
CA TYR A 121 -20.36 -10.97 1.34
C TYR A 121 -20.03 -12.44 1.52
N GLN A 122 -20.84 -13.33 0.94
CA GLN A 122 -20.55 -14.77 0.97
C GLN A 122 -19.22 -15.07 0.28
N SER A 123 -18.95 -14.44 -0.87
CA SER A 123 -17.66 -14.61 -1.56
C SER A 123 -16.47 -14.15 -0.74
N VAL A 124 -16.62 -13.07 0.04
CA VAL A 124 -15.60 -12.59 0.98
C VAL A 124 -15.39 -13.62 2.09
N ARG A 125 -16.46 -14.15 2.69
CA ARG A 125 -16.40 -15.18 3.73
C ARG A 125 -15.67 -16.44 3.26
N ASP A 126 -16.03 -16.93 2.09
CA ASP A 126 -15.50 -18.19 1.56
C ASP A 126 -14.04 -18.08 1.09
N LYS A 127 -13.67 -16.95 0.48
CA LYS A 127 -12.38 -16.82 -0.22
C LYS A 127 -11.35 -15.99 0.53
N LEU A 128 -11.76 -15.11 1.44
CA LEU A 128 -10.88 -14.22 2.19
C LEU A 128 -10.90 -14.57 3.69
N SER A 129 -12.00 -14.31 4.39
CA SER A 129 -12.12 -14.56 5.82
C SER A 129 -13.58 -14.58 6.26
N ALA A 130 -13.96 -15.55 7.10
CA ALA A 130 -15.28 -15.61 7.70
C ALA A 130 -15.54 -14.44 8.68
N ASP A 131 -14.48 -13.91 9.29
CA ASP A 131 -14.52 -12.85 10.30
C ASP A 131 -14.62 -11.46 9.66
N ILE A 132 -15.82 -11.14 9.18
CA ILE A 132 -16.15 -9.81 8.66
C ILE A 132 -17.23 -9.13 9.48
N ILE A 133 -17.14 -7.81 9.60
CA ILE A 133 -18.17 -6.96 10.24
C ILE A 133 -18.68 -5.93 9.24
N ILE A 134 -19.99 -5.98 8.93
CA ILE A 134 -20.61 -5.08 7.95
C ILE A 134 -20.99 -3.76 8.63
N LYS A 135 -20.23 -2.70 8.39
CA LYS A 135 -20.38 -1.41 9.09
C LYS A 135 -21.48 -0.51 8.51
N GLN A 136 -21.95 -0.80 7.30
CA GLN A 136 -22.90 0.04 6.58
C GLN A 136 -24.01 -0.77 5.91
N THR A 137 -25.23 -0.25 5.94
CA THR A 137 -26.36 -0.75 5.17
C THR A 137 -26.49 0.05 3.87
N VAL A 138 -26.63 -0.67 2.75
CA VAL A 138 -26.81 -0.07 1.42
C VAL A 138 -28.26 -0.23 0.99
N SER A 139 -28.97 0.88 0.73
CA SER A 139 -30.31 0.83 0.14
C SER A 139 -30.25 1.16 -1.35
N LEU A 140 -30.50 0.14 -2.18
CA LEU A 140 -30.51 0.24 -3.64
C LEU A 140 -31.91 0.60 -4.14
N SER A 141 -32.33 1.84 -3.86
CA SER A 141 -33.60 2.41 -4.34
C SER A 141 -33.39 3.33 -5.55
N SER A 142 -34.31 4.27 -5.82
CA SER A 142 -34.11 5.30 -6.84
C SER A 142 -32.89 6.19 -6.57
N LYS A 143 -32.47 6.31 -5.31
CA LYS A 143 -31.21 6.91 -4.89
C LYS A 143 -30.49 5.93 -3.94
N ILE A 144 -29.21 5.72 -4.17
CA ILE A 144 -28.39 4.88 -3.30
C ILE A 144 -28.10 5.66 -2.02
N THR A 145 -28.46 5.06 -0.89
CA THR A 145 -28.17 5.61 0.44
C THR A 145 -27.31 4.64 1.24
N LEU A 146 -26.37 5.21 1.99
CA LEU A 146 -25.48 4.51 2.91
C LEU A 146 -25.77 5.01 4.31
N THR A 147 -26.14 4.10 5.21
CA THR A 147 -26.34 4.40 6.64
C THR A 147 -25.45 3.48 7.47
N GLU A 148 -25.09 3.92 8.67
CA GLU A 148 -24.41 3.03 9.62
C GLU A 148 -25.29 1.83 9.96
N ASN A 149 -24.66 0.68 10.10
CA ASN A 149 -25.38 -0.54 10.46
C ASN A 149 -25.51 -0.62 11.99
N THR A 150 -26.73 -0.45 12.48
CA THR A 150 -27.06 -0.49 13.92
C THR A 150 -27.71 -1.80 14.35
N SER A 151 -27.75 -2.83 13.49
CA SER A 151 -28.30 -4.14 13.85
C SER A 151 -27.42 -4.82 14.90
N ALA A 152 -28.05 -5.49 15.87
CA ALA A 152 -27.33 -6.26 16.89
C ALA A 152 -26.54 -7.42 16.27
N GLU A 153 -27.07 -8.02 15.20
CA GLU A 153 -26.49 -9.17 14.47
C GLU A 153 -25.09 -8.89 13.90
N VAL A 154 -24.75 -7.61 13.69
CA VAL A 154 -23.42 -7.20 13.21
C VAL A 154 -22.32 -7.58 14.21
N TRP A 155 -22.67 -7.60 15.49
CA TRP A 155 -21.75 -7.88 16.58
C TRP A 155 -21.55 -9.37 16.84
N ASP A 156 -22.35 -10.25 16.23
CA ASP A 156 -22.24 -11.70 16.41
C ASP A 156 -20.81 -12.17 16.10
N SER A 157 -20.25 -11.71 14.97
CA SER A 157 -18.87 -12.00 14.58
C SER A 157 -17.83 -11.59 15.63
N VAL A 158 -18.08 -10.49 16.36
CA VAL A 158 -17.20 -9.94 17.41
C VAL A 158 -17.35 -10.73 18.70
N ILE A 159 -18.59 -11.06 19.07
CA ILE A 159 -18.94 -11.78 20.29
C ILE A 159 -18.48 -13.24 20.22
N GLU A 160 -18.75 -13.95 19.11
CA GLU A 160 -18.46 -15.38 18.94
C GLU A 160 -16.97 -15.74 19.11
N ASN A 161 -16.08 -14.79 18.83
CA ASN A 161 -14.63 -15.00 18.89
C ASN A 161 -13.98 -14.41 20.15
N ASN A 162 -14.78 -14.04 21.15
CA ASN A 162 -14.30 -13.58 22.44
C ASN A 162 -15.05 -14.32 23.56
N ASP A 163 -14.36 -15.22 24.25
CA ASP A 163 -14.96 -16.10 25.28
C ASP A 163 -15.68 -15.31 26.39
N GLU A 164 -15.17 -14.15 26.79
CA GLU A 164 -15.79 -13.32 27.82
C GLU A 164 -17.09 -12.67 27.32
N LEU A 165 -17.08 -12.11 26.11
CA LEU A 165 -18.28 -11.52 25.50
C LEU A 165 -19.32 -12.59 25.18
N LEU A 166 -18.90 -13.75 24.67
CA LEU A 166 -19.77 -14.88 24.37
C LEU A 166 -20.44 -15.41 25.64
N ALA A 167 -19.70 -15.55 26.74
CA ALA A 167 -20.25 -15.97 28.03
C ALA A 167 -21.33 -14.99 28.52
N LYS A 168 -21.06 -13.68 28.45
CA LYS A 168 -22.05 -12.63 28.79
C LYS A 168 -23.30 -12.71 27.92
N TYR A 169 -23.13 -12.88 26.60
CA TYR A 169 -24.23 -12.98 25.65
C TYR A 169 -25.13 -14.20 25.94
N ILE A 170 -24.52 -15.38 26.17
CA ILE A 170 -25.25 -16.61 26.50
C ILE A 170 -25.98 -16.48 27.85
N ALA A 171 -25.38 -15.79 28.82
CA ALA A 171 -26.00 -15.52 30.11
C ALA A 171 -27.13 -14.48 30.07
N GLY A 172 -27.35 -13.82 28.91
CA GLY A 172 -28.31 -12.72 28.78
C GLY A 172 -27.88 -11.43 29.47
N GLU A 173 -26.60 -11.28 29.78
CA GLU A 173 -26.03 -10.07 30.37
C GLU A 173 -25.91 -8.95 29.33
N SER A 174 -26.09 -7.70 29.77
CA SER A 174 -25.93 -6.55 28.88
C SER A 174 -24.46 -6.30 28.55
N ILE A 175 -24.09 -6.41 27.28
CA ILE A 175 -22.76 -6.02 26.78
C ILE A 175 -22.80 -4.54 26.39
N SER A 176 -21.85 -3.74 26.90
CA SER A 176 -21.79 -2.33 26.57
C SER A 176 -21.22 -2.10 25.16
N GLN A 177 -21.68 -1.05 24.48
CA GLN A 177 -21.13 -0.64 23.18
C GLN A 177 -19.62 -0.35 23.25
N LYS A 178 -19.13 0.09 24.42
CA LYS A 178 -17.72 0.36 24.64
C LYS A 178 -16.87 -0.91 24.63
N GLU A 179 -17.36 -1.99 25.26
CA GLU A 179 -16.68 -3.30 25.24
C GLU A 179 -16.61 -3.86 23.81
N LEU A 180 -17.73 -3.79 23.07
CA LEU A 180 -17.79 -4.23 21.68
C LEU A 180 -16.83 -3.44 20.77
N ALA A 181 -16.82 -2.11 20.89
CA ALA A 181 -15.92 -1.26 20.11
C ALA A 181 -14.43 -1.49 20.46
N GLN A 182 -14.12 -1.78 21.73
CA GLN A 182 -12.75 -2.12 22.14
C GLN A 182 -12.30 -3.44 21.53
N GLU A 183 -13.16 -4.46 21.54
CA GLU A 183 -12.83 -5.75 20.95
C GLU A 183 -12.76 -5.69 19.42
N GLU A 184 -13.67 -4.96 18.76
CA GLU A 184 -13.56 -4.66 17.33
C GLU A 184 -12.19 -4.01 17.03
N GLN A 185 -11.86 -2.94 17.74
CA GLN A 185 -10.59 -2.23 17.52
C GLN A 185 -9.38 -3.16 17.68
N ARG A 186 -9.38 -4.00 18.73
CA ARG A 186 -8.31 -4.97 18.98
C ARG A 186 -8.21 -5.96 17.83
N ARG A 187 -9.32 -6.57 17.42
CA ARG A 187 -9.34 -7.59 16.37
C ARG A 187 -8.99 -7.03 14.99
N VAL A 188 -9.39 -5.80 14.69
CA VAL A 188 -8.98 -5.09 13.47
C VAL A 188 -7.48 -4.84 13.47
N GLN A 189 -6.91 -4.41 14.60
CA GLN A 189 -5.46 -4.20 14.76
C GLN A 189 -4.65 -5.50 14.65
N ASP A 190 -5.20 -6.61 15.12
CA ASP A 190 -4.62 -7.95 14.96
C ASP A 190 -4.96 -8.60 13.61
N ALA A 191 -5.52 -7.82 12.67
CA ALA A 191 -5.96 -8.23 11.34
C ALA A 191 -6.91 -9.45 11.30
N SER A 192 -7.56 -9.77 12.43
CA SER A 192 -8.42 -10.95 12.63
C SER A 192 -9.90 -10.69 12.41
N LEU A 193 -10.30 -9.42 12.29
CA LEU A 193 -11.64 -8.99 11.93
C LEU A 193 -11.54 -7.95 10.81
N LEU A 194 -12.34 -8.11 9.76
CA LEU A 194 -12.32 -7.23 8.59
C LEU A 194 -13.60 -6.38 8.54
N PRO A 195 -13.51 -5.08 8.82
CA PRO A 195 -14.64 -4.17 8.67
C PRO A 195 -14.91 -3.90 7.20
N VAL A 196 -16.18 -4.00 6.82
CA VAL A 196 -16.66 -3.85 5.45
C VAL A 196 -17.42 -2.53 5.32
N TYR A 197 -16.92 -1.68 4.43
CA TYR A 197 -17.53 -0.42 4.01
C TYR A 197 -17.90 -0.48 2.53
N HIS A 198 -18.80 0.41 2.13
CA HIS A 198 -19.40 0.44 0.80
C HIS A 198 -19.29 1.83 0.18
N GLY A 199 -19.19 1.89 -1.13
CA GLY A 199 -19.27 3.17 -1.81
C GLY A 199 -19.18 3.12 -3.32
N SER A 200 -19.21 4.31 -3.89
CA SER A 200 -18.93 4.56 -5.30
C SER A 200 -17.89 5.66 -5.37
N ALA A 201 -16.64 5.27 -5.62
CA ALA A 201 -15.54 6.22 -5.78
C ALA A 201 -15.81 7.22 -6.91
N LYS A 202 -16.47 6.76 -7.99
CA LYS A 202 -16.85 7.59 -9.14
C LYS A 202 -17.82 8.71 -8.75
N ASN A 203 -18.79 8.39 -7.88
CA ASN A 203 -19.85 9.32 -7.49
C ASN A 203 -19.59 9.98 -6.11
N GLY A 204 -18.43 9.71 -5.50
CA GLY A 204 -18.06 10.22 -4.17
C GLY A 204 -18.86 9.62 -3.00
N LEU A 205 -19.64 8.55 -3.22
CA LEU A 205 -20.47 7.93 -2.19
C LEU A 205 -19.62 7.08 -1.25
N GLY A 206 -19.81 7.23 0.07
CA GLY A 206 -19.15 6.41 1.09
C GLY A 206 -17.69 6.78 1.40
N ILE A 207 -17.12 7.75 0.67
CA ILE A 207 -15.70 8.09 0.76
C ILE A 207 -15.36 8.78 2.09
N GLN A 208 -16.23 9.67 2.58
CA GLN A 208 -16.00 10.34 3.87
C GLN A 208 -16.03 9.34 5.03
N GLN A 209 -17.01 8.43 5.04
CA GLN A 209 -17.12 7.38 6.04
C GLN A 209 -15.90 6.45 6.02
N LEU A 210 -15.39 6.14 4.82
CA LEU A 210 -14.14 5.38 4.68
C LEU A 210 -12.95 6.15 5.28
N MET A 211 -12.85 7.46 5.05
CA MET A 211 -11.77 8.28 5.62
C MET A 211 -11.85 8.37 7.14
N ASP A 212 -13.06 8.50 7.70
CA ASP A 212 -13.31 8.45 9.14
C ASP A 212 -12.91 7.08 9.72
N ALA A 213 -13.27 6.00 9.03
CA ALA A 213 -12.89 4.65 9.42
C ALA A 213 -11.37 4.45 9.40
N VAL A 214 -10.66 4.98 8.39
CA VAL A 214 -9.20 4.91 8.29
C VAL A 214 -8.53 5.56 9.50
N ILE A 215 -8.95 6.77 9.88
CA ILE A 215 -8.34 7.49 11.03
C ILE A 215 -8.77 6.89 12.38
N GLY A 216 -9.94 6.27 12.46
CA GLY A 216 -10.45 5.67 13.69
C GLY A 216 -9.92 4.26 13.95
N LEU A 217 -9.82 3.44 12.89
CA LEU A 217 -9.48 2.03 13.00
C LEU A 217 -8.00 1.76 12.91
N PHE A 218 -7.23 2.48 12.08
CA PHE A 218 -5.79 2.26 11.97
C PHE A 218 -5.02 3.09 12.99
N GLN A 219 -4.35 2.43 13.93
CA GLN A 219 -3.47 3.08 14.89
C GLN A 219 -2.03 3.09 14.40
N SER A 220 -1.38 4.25 14.43
CA SER A 220 0.06 4.31 14.31
C SER A 220 0.69 3.67 15.55
N THR A 221 1.67 2.78 15.36
CA THR A 221 2.36 2.04 16.44
C THR A 221 2.71 2.98 17.59
N LYS A 222 2.23 2.74 18.81
CA LYS A 222 2.47 3.64 19.96
C LYS A 222 3.97 3.76 20.27
N GLU A 223 4.42 4.94 20.74
CA GLU A 223 5.80 5.15 21.19
C GLU A 223 6.13 4.23 22.37
N GLN A 224 7.09 3.32 22.17
CA GLN A 224 7.87 2.81 23.28
C GLN A 224 9.05 3.76 23.53
N GLY A 225 8.75 4.87 24.21
CA GLY A 225 9.63 5.61 25.13
C GLY A 225 11.05 6.02 24.72
N SER A 226 11.50 5.91 23.47
CA SER A 226 12.89 6.21 23.12
C SER A 226 13.04 6.93 21.79
N ALA A 227 13.79 8.04 21.82
CA ALA A 227 14.05 8.97 20.72
C ALA A 227 14.99 8.43 19.61
N ALA A 228 15.48 7.19 19.71
CA ALA A 228 16.40 6.65 18.71
C ALA A 228 15.70 6.54 17.34
N LEU A 229 16.38 7.02 16.31
CA LEU A 229 15.90 7.02 14.94
C LEU A 229 15.76 5.58 14.42
N CYS A 230 14.66 5.28 13.76
CA CYS A 230 14.47 4.06 13.00
C CYS A 230 13.64 4.35 11.75
N GLY A 231 14.17 4.00 10.59
CA GLY A 231 13.43 4.05 9.32
C GLY A 231 13.86 2.94 8.37
N ARG A 232 12.97 2.56 7.45
CA ARG A 232 13.25 1.54 6.42
C ARG A 232 12.97 2.10 5.03
N VAL A 233 13.89 1.85 4.10
CA VAL A 233 13.73 2.15 2.68
C VAL A 233 12.85 1.10 2.03
N PHE A 234 11.83 1.54 1.30
CA PHE A 234 10.88 0.63 0.65
C PHE A 234 10.73 0.87 -0.85
N LYS A 235 11.09 2.06 -1.34
CA LYS A 235 11.06 2.41 -2.76
C LYS A 235 12.33 3.17 -3.14
N VAL A 236 12.83 2.88 -4.34
CA VAL A 236 13.88 3.63 -5.03
C VAL A 236 13.33 4.06 -6.39
N GLU A 237 13.65 5.27 -6.80
CA GLU A 237 13.17 5.86 -8.04
C GLU A 237 14.26 6.73 -8.68
N TYR A 238 14.30 6.77 -10.01
CA TYR A 238 15.14 7.69 -10.75
C TYR A 238 14.27 8.75 -11.40
N THR A 239 14.63 10.01 -11.21
CA THR A 239 13.98 11.16 -11.88
C THR A 239 14.39 11.25 -13.34
N ASP A 240 13.66 12.04 -14.14
CA ASP A 240 13.97 12.29 -15.56
C ASP A 240 15.39 12.85 -15.80
N CYS A 241 15.97 13.55 -14.80
CA CYS A 241 17.34 14.06 -14.86
C CYS A 241 18.39 13.06 -14.34
N GLY A 242 17.99 11.81 -14.04
CA GLY A 242 18.87 10.74 -13.56
C GLY A 242 19.21 10.83 -12.07
N GLN A 243 18.63 11.78 -11.32
CA GLN A 243 18.81 11.82 -9.87
C GLN A 243 18.08 10.63 -9.22
N ARG A 244 18.81 9.85 -8.43
CA ARG A 244 18.32 8.72 -7.66
C ARG A 244 17.71 9.18 -6.34
N LEU A 245 16.46 8.82 -6.09
CA LEU A 245 15.68 9.14 -4.91
C LEU A 245 15.33 7.87 -4.15
N VAL A 246 15.46 7.91 -2.83
CA VAL A 246 15.07 6.82 -1.93
C VAL A 246 13.92 7.27 -1.04
N TYR A 247 12.90 6.42 -0.94
CA TYR A 247 11.73 6.62 -0.09
C TYR A 247 11.86 5.73 1.13
N LEU A 248 11.79 6.34 2.31
CA LEU A 248 11.87 5.64 3.57
C LEU A 248 10.70 6.01 4.48
N ARG A 249 10.22 5.03 5.24
CA ARG A 249 9.23 5.26 6.31
C ARG A 249 9.96 5.42 7.63
N LEU A 250 9.72 6.52 8.34
CA LEU A 250 10.19 6.71 9.72
C LEU A 250 9.22 6.06 10.72
N TYR A 251 9.73 5.16 11.55
CA TYR A 251 8.97 4.45 12.58
C TYR A 251 9.19 5.01 13.99
N SER A 252 10.38 5.58 14.25
CA SER A 252 10.69 6.27 15.51
C SER A 252 11.79 7.32 15.32
N GLY A 253 11.88 8.23 16.29
CA GLY A 253 12.82 9.35 16.27
C GLY A 253 12.37 10.50 15.38
N THR A 254 13.28 11.45 15.18
CA THR A 254 13.09 12.62 14.31
C THR A 254 14.35 12.76 13.46
N LEU A 255 14.18 12.98 12.16
CA LEU A 255 15.27 13.22 11.22
C LEU A 255 15.35 14.71 10.90
N ARG A 256 16.53 15.31 10.94
CA ARG A 256 16.74 16.72 10.61
C ARG A 256 17.74 16.88 9.48
N LEU A 257 17.61 17.98 8.76
CA LEU A 257 18.59 18.38 7.76
C LEU A 257 19.97 18.52 8.43
N ARG A 258 21.01 18.04 7.74
CA ARG A 258 22.41 18.00 8.19
C ARG A 258 22.73 16.96 9.26
N ASP A 259 21.76 16.16 9.69
CA ASP A 259 22.04 15.00 10.54
C ASP A 259 22.97 14.01 9.84
N THR A 260 23.77 13.31 10.63
CA THR A 260 24.61 12.20 10.17
C THR A 260 24.15 10.93 10.86
N VAL A 261 23.44 10.09 10.12
CA VAL A 261 22.74 8.91 10.63
C VAL A 261 23.46 7.63 10.26
N ALA A 262 23.42 6.64 11.15
CA ALA A 262 23.99 5.33 10.86
C ALA A 262 23.08 4.57 9.88
N LEU A 263 23.66 3.99 8.84
CA LEU A 263 23.02 2.93 8.05
C LEU A 263 23.42 1.61 8.66
N ALA A 264 22.45 0.73 8.92
CA ALA A 264 22.74 -0.60 9.43
C ALA A 264 23.74 -1.29 8.48
N GLU A 265 24.94 -1.60 8.99
CA GLU A 265 26.02 -2.32 8.29
C GLU A 265 26.86 -1.51 7.27
N ARG A 266 26.70 -0.17 7.17
CA ARG A 266 27.47 0.69 6.23
C ARG A 266 28.00 1.98 6.88
N GLU A 267 28.69 2.79 6.07
CA GLU A 267 29.11 4.14 6.45
C GLU A 267 27.91 5.04 6.79
N LYS A 268 28.17 6.10 7.56
CA LYS A 268 27.14 7.06 7.99
C LYS A 268 26.63 7.87 6.79
N LEU A 269 25.31 8.06 6.73
CA LEU A 269 24.66 8.91 5.73
C LEU A 269 24.50 10.33 6.28
N LYS A 270 24.93 11.32 5.52
CA LYS A 270 24.67 12.73 5.83
C LYS A 270 23.43 13.22 5.08
N ILE A 271 22.46 13.80 5.80
CA ILE A 271 21.23 14.31 5.21
C ILE A 271 21.47 15.72 4.66
N THR A 272 21.47 15.87 3.34
CA THR A 272 21.72 17.16 2.66
C THR A 272 20.47 17.81 2.11
N GLU A 273 19.47 17.00 1.73
CA GLU A 273 18.17 17.43 1.25
C GLU A 273 17.13 16.41 1.74
N MET A 274 15.94 16.89 2.05
CA MET A 274 14.84 16.06 2.51
C MET A 274 13.50 16.58 1.95
N ARG A 275 12.66 15.66 1.48
CA ARG A 275 11.30 15.96 1.02
C ARG A 275 10.29 15.04 1.69
N ILE A 276 9.06 15.52 1.82
CA ILE A 276 7.93 14.76 2.34
C ILE A 276 6.70 14.95 1.45
N PRO A 277 5.83 13.94 1.32
CA PRO A 277 4.48 14.14 0.82
C PRO A 277 3.71 15.06 1.78
N SER A 278 3.08 16.10 1.25
CA SER A 278 2.21 17.01 2.00
C SER A 278 1.13 17.58 1.08
N LYS A 279 -0.14 17.40 1.44
CA LYS A 279 -1.31 17.95 0.70
C LYS A 279 -1.23 17.70 -0.81
N GLY A 280 -0.99 16.45 -1.20
CA GLY A 280 -0.97 16.05 -2.60
C GLY A 280 0.34 16.31 -3.35
N GLU A 281 1.28 17.04 -2.75
CA GLU A 281 2.55 17.44 -3.37
C GLU A 281 3.75 16.90 -2.61
N ILE A 282 4.92 16.88 -3.27
CA ILE A 282 6.20 16.58 -2.63
C ILE A 282 6.89 17.90 -2.32
N VAL A 283 7.05 18.21 -1.04
CA VAL A 283 7.63 19.48 -0.56
C VAL A 283 8.94 19.25 0.16
N ARG A 284 9.86 20.22 0.08
CA ARG A 284 11.08 20.22 0.88
C ARG A 284 10.77 20.47 2.36
N THR A 285 11.51 19.82 3.25
CA THR A 285 11.40 20.04 4.69
C THR A 285 12.75 19.92 5.38
N ASP A 286 12.92 20.63 6.49
CA ASP A 286 14.13 20.58 7.32
C ASP A 286 14.03 19.56 8.46
N THR A 287 12.81 19.09 8.76
CA THR A 287 12.56 18.12 9.83
C THR A 287 11.47 17.16 9.40
N ALA A 288 11.68 15.88 9.71
CA ALA A 288 10.68 14.84 9.52
C ALA A 288 10.49 14.03 10.81
N HIS A 289 9.23 13.80 11.15
CA HIS A 289 8.86 13.11 12.39
C HIS A 289 8.51 11.64 12.15
N LYS A 290 8.36 10.90 13.24
CA LYS A 290 7.78 9.57 13.22
C LYS A 290 6.46 9.56 12.44
N GLY A 291 6.28 8.52 11.63
CA GLY A 291 5.08 8.36 10.82
C GLY A 291 5.18 9.05 9.46
N GLU A 292 6.25 9.80 9.18
CA GLU A 292 6.43 10.40 7.87
C GLU A 292 7.13 9.45 6.89
N ILE A 293 6.74 9.59 5.63
CA ILE A 293 7.51 9.06 4.50
C ILE A 293 8.44 10.17 4.06
N VAL A 294 9.73 9.87 4.10
CA VAL A 294 10.81 10.80 3.78
C VAL A 294 11.45 10.38 2.46
N ILE A 295 11.72 11.36 1.61
CA ILE A 295 12.34 11.18 0.30
C ILE A 295 13.70 11.88 0.32
N LEU A 296 14.76 11.13 0.05
CA LEU A 296 16.14 11.61 0.08
C LEU A 296 16.84 11.33 -1.26
N PRO A 297 17.65 12.26 -1.78
CA PRO A 297 18.60 11.91 -2.84
C PRO A 297 19.76 11.08 -2.23
N SER A 298 20.04 9.91 -2.79
CA SER A 298 21.13 9.06 -2.30
C SER A 298 21.52 7.98 -3.31
N ASP A 299 22.82 7.79 -3.51
CA ASP A 299 23.40 6.70 -4.30
C ASP A 299 23.87 5.51 -3.42
N GLY A 300 24.07 5.74 -2.12
CA GLY A 300 24.64 4.74 -1.20
C GLY A 300 23.62 3.89 -0.44
N VAL A 301 22.33 4.20 -0.58
CA VAL A 301 21.23 3.59 0.20
C VAL A 301 20.39 2.69 -0.70
N GLY A 302 20.39 1.39 -0.44
CA GLY A 302 19.64 0.39 -1.19
C GLY A 302 18.22 0.16 -0.68
N LEU A 303 17.45 -0.60 -1.46
CA LEU A 303 16.14 -1.11 -1.04
C LEU A 303 16.27 -1.98 0.21
N ASN A 304 15.32 -1.83 1.14
CA ASN A 304 15.29 -2.47 2.46
C ASN A 304 16.39 -2.05 3.44
N ASP A 305 17.28 -1.11 3.08
CA ASP A 305 18.24 -0.56 4.04
C ASP A 305 17.51 0.12 5.20
N VAL A 306 18.16 0.08 6.36
CA VAL A 306 17.62 0.61 7.62
C VAL A 306 18.47 1.78 8.07
N LEU A 307 17.80 2.88 8.39
CA LEU A 307 18.39 4.05 9.01
C LEU A 307 18.20 3.95 10.52
N GLY A 308 19.31 3.98 11.27
CA GLY A 308 19.31 3.92 12.73
C GLY A 308 19.16 2.50 13.31
N ASP A 309 18.30 2.34 14.30
CA ASP A 309 18.20 1.11 15.10
C ASP A 309 17.29 0.05 14.44
N ASN A 310 17.88 -1.03 13.92
CA ASN A 310 17.18 -2.12 13.24
C ASN A 310 16.28 -2.96 14.18
N THR A 311 16.55 -2.96 15.49
CA THR A 311 15.76 -3.76 16.46
C THR A 311 14.34 -3.24 16.65
N ARG A 312 14.05 -2.04 16.16
CA ARG A 312 12.79 -1.32 16.35
C ARG A 312 11.81 -1.43 15.19
N LEU A 313 12.17 -2.18 14.15
CA LEU A 313 11.28 -2.30 13.00
C LEU A 313 10.06 -3.16 13.38
N PRO A 314 8.84 -2.69 13.07
CA PRO A 314 7.62 -3.34 13.53
C PRO A 314 7.38 -4.70 12.84
N ARG A 315 8.02 -4.91 11.68
CA ARG A 315 7.84 -6.12 10.88
C ARG A 315 9.18 -6.63 10.37
N GLU A 316 9.33 -7.94 10.35
CA GLU A 316 10.47 -8.60 9.71
C GLU A 316 10.57 -8.26 8.23
N ARG A 317 11.78 -8.41 7.71
CA ARG A 317 12.06 -8.25 6.28
C ARG A 317 11.31 -9.32 5.50
N TRP A 318 10.63 -8.93 4.42
CA TRP A 318 10.22 -9.89 3.41
C TRP A 318 11.49 -10.50 2.81
N ARG A 319 11.70 -11.79 3.06
CA ARG A 319 12.75 -12.55 2.38
C ARG A 319 12.21 -12.89 1.00
N ASP A 320 12.96 -12.53 -0.04
CA ASP A 320 12.72 -12.98 -1.41
C ASP A 320 12.43 -14.48 -1.34
N ALA A 321 11.16 -14.86 -1.48
CA ALA A 321 10.83 -16.25 -1.70
C ALA A 321 11.51 -16.64 -3.01
N SER A 322 11.97 -17.89 -3.13
CA SER A 322 12.47 -18.47 -4.38
C SER A 322 11.33 -18.51 -5.42
N LEU A 323 10.98 -17.37 -5.97
CA LEU A 323 9.94 -17.22 -6.97
C LEU A 323 10.50 -17.75 -8.30
N PRO A 324 9.72 -18.53 -9.06
CA PRO A 324 10.17 -19.03 -10.36
C PRO A 324 10.31 -17.86 -11.33
N MET A 325 11.57 -17.48 -11.61
CA MET A 325 11.87 -16.39 -12.54
C MET A 325 11.97 -16.92 -13.97
N LEU A 326 11.36 -16.19 -14.91
CA LEU A 326 11.62 -16.36 -16.33
C LEU A 326 12.96 -15.71 -16.68
N ARG A 327 13.61 -16.21 -17.75
CA ARG A 327 14.86 -15.66 -18.28
C ARG A 327 14.73 -15.40 -19.76
N THR A 328 15.33 -14.32 -20.23
CA THR A 328 15.48 -14.00 -21.65
C THR A 328 16.84 -13.37 -21.90
N THR A 329 17.30 -13.41 -23.15
CA THR A 329 18.42 -12.59 -23.60
C THR A 329 17.92 -11.24 -24.10
N ILE A 330 18.72 -10.20 -23.91
CA ILE A 330 18.49 -8.86 -24.45
C ILE A 330 19.75 -8.37 -25.17
N ALA A 331 19.58 -7.71 -26.31
CA ALA A 331 20.68 -7.19 -27.11
C ALA A 331 20.39 -5.77 -27.57
N PRO A 332 21.39 -4.88 -27.60
CA PRO A 332 21.23 -3.55 -28.17
C PRO A 332 21.08 -3.65 -29.69
N LYS A 333 20.36 -2.71 -30.31
CA LYS A 333 20.23 -2.65 -31.78
C LYS A 333 21.58 -2.39 -32.46
N THR A 334 22.48 -1.67 -31.78
CA THR A 334 23.83 -1.36 -32.26
C THR A 334 24.86 -1.58 -31.16
N ALA A 335 26.08 -1.94 -31.52
CA ALA A 335 27.15 -2.19 -30.53
C ALA A 335 27.45 -0.96 -29.65
N ALA A 336 27.33 0.25 -30.20
CA ALA A 336 27.55 1.51 -29.48
C ALA A 336 26.53 1.76 -28.35
N GLN A 337 25.36 1.13 -28.41
CA GLN A 337 24.32 1.27 -27.39
C GLN A 337 24.49 0.31 -26.20
N ARG A 338 25.49 -0.58 -26.23
CA ARG A 338 25.65 -1.62 -25.22
C ARG A 338 25.84 -1.07 -23.82
N GLU A 339 26.72 -0.08 -23.66
CA GLU A 339 27.00 0.55 -22.37
C GLU A 339 25.76 1.23 -21.80
N ARG A 340 25.10 2.07 -22.61
CA ARG A 340 23.83 2.72 -22.25
C ARG A 340 22.72 1.72 -21.87
N LEU A 341 22.65 0.57 -22.54
CA LEU A 341 21.69 -0.48 -22.22
C LEU A 341 22.00 -1.11 -20.85
N LEU A 342 23.27 -1.41 -20.57
CA LEU A 342 23.69 -1.96 -19.27
C LEU A 342 23.39 -0.97 -18.15
N ASP A 343 23.70 0.32 -18.33
CA ASP A 343 23.39 1.36 -17.35
C ASP A 343 21.89 1.45 -17.05
N ALA A 344 21.05 1.42 -18.10
CA ALA A 344 19.60 1.45 -17.95
C ALA A 344 19.08 0.19 -17.23
N LEU A 345 19.60 -1.00 -17.56
CA LEU A 345 19.24 -2.26 -16.91
C LEU A 345 19.67 -2.27 -15.43
N THR A 346 20.82 -1.71 -15.11
CA THR A 346 21.28 -1.56 -13.72
C THR A 346 20.36 -0.64 -12.92
N GLN A 347 19.93 0.50 -13.50
CA GLN A 347 18.96 1.37 -12.85
C GLN A 347 17.61 0.67 -12.64
N LEU A 348 17.11 -0.07 -13.63
CA LEU A 348 15.87 -0.82 -13.50
C LEU A 348 15.97 -1.91 -12.42
N ALA A 349 17.08 -2.66 -12.37
CA ALA A 349 17.32 -3.68 -11.36
C ALA A 349 17.46 -3.11 -9.94
N ASP A 350 17.94 -1.87 -9.81
CA ASP A 350 18.00 -1.16 -8.52
C ASP A 350 16.60 -0.73 -8.02
N THR A 351 15.67 -0.46 -8.94
CA THR A 351 14.26 -0.17 -8.59
C THR A 351 13.43 -1.43 -8.31
N ASP A 352 13.77 -2.57 -8.91
CA ASP A 352 13.07 -3.84 -8.73
C ASP A 352 14.04 -5.02 -8.49
N PRO A 353 14.11 -5.56 -7.26
CA PRO A 353 15.00 -6.67 -6.91
C PRO A 353 14.64 -8.00 -7.61
N LEU A 354 13.42 -8.13 -8.15
CA LEU A 354 13.02 -9.27 -8.99
C LEU A 354 13.35 -9.06 -10.46
N LEU A 355 13.94 -7.93 -10.84
CA LEU A 355 14.53 -7.74 -12.14
C LEU A 355 16.05 -7.86 -12.00
N ARG A 356 16.63 -8.94 -12.52
CA ARG A 356 18.08 -9.18 -12.41
C ARG A 356 18.73 -9.21 -13.78
N CYS A 357 19.79 -8.43 -13.92
CA CYS A 357 20.62 -8.40 -15.11
C CYS A 357 21.96 -9.09 -14.81
N GLU A 358 22.33 -10.06 -15.61
CA GLU A 358 23.63 -10.72 -15.57
C GLU A 358 24.25 -10.73 -16.97
N VAL A 359 25.57 -10.61 -17.06
CA VAL A 359 26.30 -10.77 -18.32
C VAL A 359 27.01 -12.11 -18.27
N ASP A 360 26.69 -12.99 -19.22
CA ASP A 360 27.33 -14.29 -19.29
C ASP A 360 28.82 -14.14 -19.60
N SER A 361 29.67 -14.78 -18.80
CA SER A 361 31.12 -14.66 -18.93
C SER A 361 31.69 -15.34 -20.19
N ILE A 362 30.95 -16.27 -20.78
CA ILE A 362 31.36 -17.09 -21.93
C ILE A 362 30.77 -16.52 -23.23
N THR A 363 29.46 -16.30 -23.28
CA THR A 363 28.76 -15.84 -24.49
C THR A 363 28.74 -14.32 -24.61
N HIS A 364 29.04 -13.59 -23.53
CA HIS A 364 28.89 -12.14 -23.42
C HIS A 364 27.46 -11.64 -23.67
N GLU A 365 26.48 -12.53 -23.66
CA GLU A 365 25.07 -12.17 -23.78
C GLU A 365 24.58 -11.52 -22.48
N ILE A 366 23.67 -10.56 -22.62
CA ILE A 366 23.01 -9.94 -21.48
C ILE A 366 21.77 -10.77 -21.19
N ILE A 367 21.71 -11.36 -20.01
CA ILE A 367 20.60 -12.20 -19.55
C ILE A 367 19.78 -11.39 -18.55
N LEU A 368 18.47 -11.30 -18.81
CA LEU A 368 17.50 -10.65 -17.96
C LEU A 368 16.61 -11.72 -17.31
N SER A 369 16.57 -11.72 -15.98
CA SER A 369 15.64 -12.52 -15.18
C SER A 369 14.51 -11.65 -14.65
N PHE A 370 13.28 -12.12 -14.77
CA PHE A 370 12.06 -11.36 -14.43
C PHE A 370 10.93 -12.31 -14.01
N LEU A 371 9.86 -11.79 -13.39
CA LEU A 371 8.77 -12.59 -12.83
C LEU A 371 7.70 -12.94 -13.86
N GLY A 372 7.31 -12.00 -14.73
CA GLY A 372 6.19 -12.21 -15.66
C GLY A 372 6.23 -11.36 -16.92
N ARG A 373 5.34 -11.67 -17.86
CA ARG A 373 5.34 -11.06 -19.21
C ARG A 373 5.04 -9.57 -19.19
N VAL A 374 4.16 -9.10 -18.31
CA VAL A 374 3.81 -7.68 -18.22
C VAL A 374 5.01 -6.86 -17.73
N GLN A 375 5.79 -7.39 -16.78
CA GLN A 375 7.03 -6.77 -16.33
C GLN A 375 8.02 -6.63 -17.50
N LEU A 376 8.19 -7.66 -18.33
CA LEU A 376 9.05 -7.60 -19.52
C LEU A 376 8.56 -6.57 -20.54
N GLU A 377 7.26 -6.45 -20.77
CA GLU A 377 6.69 -5.46 -21.67
C GLU A 377 6.96 -4.02 -21.19
N VAL A 378 6.87 -3.78 -19.87
CA VAL A 378 7.20 -2.48 -19.27
C VAL A 378 8.69 -2.17 -19.43
N VAL A 379 9.56 -3.14 -19.13
CA VAL A 379 11.00 -3.00 -19.32
C VAL A 379 11.34 -2.70 -20.78
N SER A 380 10.74 -3.44 -21.71
CA SER A 380 10.93 -3.23 -23.15
C SER A 380 10.51 -1.83 -23.60
N ALA A 381 9.37 -1.35 -23.10
CA ALA A 381 8.87 -0.02 -23.43
C ALA A 381 9.71 1.11 -22.83
N LEU A 382 10.31 0.90 -21.65
CA LEU A 382 11.26 1.84 -21.03
C LEU A 382 12.62 1.92 -21.75
N LEU A 383 13.02 0.82 -22.39
CA LEU A 383 14.29 0.72 -23.12
C LEU A 383 14.19 1.06 -24.62
N SER A 384 12.96 1.20 -25.13
CA SER A 384 12.67 1.53 -26.54
C SER A 384 12.82 3.02 -26.81
#